data_AF-A0A5Q5BGZ4-F1
#
_entry.id   AF-A0A5Q5BGZ4-F1
#
_cell.length_a   1.000
_cell.length_b   1.000
_cell.length_c   1.000
_cell.angle_alpha   90.00
_cell.angle_beta   90.00
_cell.angle_gamma   90.00
#
_symmetry.space_group_name_H-M   'P 1'
#
loop_
_entity.id
_entity.type
_entity.pdbx_description
1 polymer ?
#
loop_
_entity_poly.entity_id
_entity_poly.type
_entity_poly.pdbx_seq_one_letter_code
_entity_poly.pdbx_strand_id
1 'polypeptide(L)'
;MSEEADGSRRNWRHREKRLSTRTLAKRVSPEDHEVVVAYAKTLHVTVADLLGPAVEELIFQARAFTAMTTEDVSDHDGHEAVGG
;
A
#
# COMPACT_ATOMS: atom_id res chain seq x y z
N MET A 1 38.65 1.93 -35.18
CA MET A 1 38.13 2.87 -34.17
C MET A 1 36.92 3.55 -34.76
N SER A 2 35.78 3.37 -34.11
CA SER A 2 34.61 4.28 -34.03
C SER A 2 33.45 3.45 -33.50
N GLU A 3 33.33 3.45 -32.17
CA GLU A 3 32.17 2.96 -31.44
C GLU A 3 30.91 3.73 -31.88
N GLU A 4 29.99 3.06 -32.55
CA GLU A 4 28.61 3.54 -32.69
C GLU A 4 27.82 3.06 -31.46
N ALA A 5 27.78 3.92 -30.44
CA ALA A 5 26.99 3.71 -29.25
C ALA A 5 25.49 3.75 -29.59
N ASP A 6 24.89 2.57 -29.78
CA ASP A 6 23.46 2.37 -29.85
C ASP A 6 22.85 2.72 -28.48
N GLY A 7 22.55 4.01 -28.30
CA GLY A 7 21.88 4.56 -27.15
C GLY A 7 20.45 4.05 -27.08
N SER A 8 20.31 2.83 -26.52
CA SER A 8 19.03 2.21 -26.16
C SER A 8 18.17 3.23 -25.39
N ARG A 9 17.26 3.87 -26.13
CA ARG A 9 16.26 4.80 -25.60
C ARG A 9 15.45 4.05 -24.56
N ARG A 10 15.78 4.23 -23.28
CA ARG A 10 15.00 3.72 -22.15
C ARG A 10 13.59 4.29 -22.27
N ASN A 11 12.69 3.44 -22.74
CA ASN A 11 11.32 3.78 -23.08
C ASN A 11 10.54 4.11 -21.79
N TRP A 12 10.41 5.40 -21.50
CA TRP A 12 9.74 5.95 -20.31
C TRP A 12 8.28 5.49 -20.16
N ARG A 13 7.63 5.08 -21.26
CA ARG A 13 6.27 4.52 -21.29
C ARG A 13 6.12 3.19 -20.53
N HIS A 14 7.21 2.48 -20.24
CA HIS A 14 7.15 1.28 -19.37
C HIS A 14 6.97 1.62 -17.89
N ARG A 15 7.17 2.88 -17.48
CA ARG A 15 7.01 3.32 -16.09
C ARG A 15 5.56 3.59 -15.70
N GLU A 16 4.73 3.91 -16.69
CA GLU A 16 3.37 4.45 -16.49
C GLU A 16 2.28 3.38 -16.30
N LYS A 17 2.60 2.09 -16.58
CA LYS A 17 1.64 0.97 -16.47
C LYS A 17 1.79 0.09 -15.24
N ARG A 18 2.63 0.46 -14.29
CA ARG A 18 2.55 -0.12 -12.94
C ARG A 18 1.56 0.69 -12.11
N LEU A 19 0.28 0.49 -12.42
CA LEU A 19 -0.81 0.52 -11.43
C LEU A 19 -0.52 -0.59 -10.40
N SER A 20 0.60 -0.47 -9.69
CA SER A 20 1.11 -1.50 -8.80
C SER A 20 0.09 -1.67 -7.69
N THR A 21 -0.60 -2.80 -7.70
CA THR A 21 -1.23 -3.34 -6.51
C THR A 21 -0.17 -3.32 -5.41
N ARG A 22 -0.31 -2.39 -4.45
CA ARG A 22 0.62 -2.30 -3.33
C ARG A 22 0.34 -3.46 -2.39
N THR A 23 1.39 -4.17 -2.00
CA THR A 23 1.28 -5.30 -1.07
C THR A 23 1.34 -4.78 0.36
N LEU A 24 0.34 -5.16 1.17
CA LEU A 24 0.44 -5.10 2.63
C LEU A 24 1.04 -6.43 3.10
N ALA A 25 2.16 -6.38 3.81
CA ALA A 25 2.87 -7.56 4.29
C ALA A 25 3.34 -7.36 5.73
N LYS A 26 3.21 -8.42 6.54
CA LYS A 26 3.74 -8.49 7.90
C LYS A 26 4.82 -9.56 7.95
N ARG A 27 5.97 -9.23 8.54
CA ARG A 27 6.99 -10.25 8.86
C ARG A 27 6.54 -11.02 10.10
N VAL A 28 6.65 -12.34 10.01
CA VAL A 28 6.34 -13.28 11.10
C VAL A 28 7.52 -14.23 11.29
N SER A 29 7.54 -14.94 12.41
CA SER A 29 8.54 -15.99 12.60
C SER A 29 8.35 -17.12 11.57
N PRO A 30 9.40 -17.89 11.25
CA PRO A 30 9.27 -19.07 10.38
C PRO A 30 8.26 -20.09 10.92
N GLU A 31 8.25 -20.31 12.24
CA GLU A 31 7.34 -21.24 12.91
C GLU A 31 5.87 -20.81 12.74
N ASP A 32 5.57 -19.52 12.98
CA ASP A 32 4.22 -18.98 12.79
C ASP A 32 3.78 -19.08 11.32
N HIS A 33 4.71 -18.84 10.39
CA HIS A 33 4.42 -18.96 8.96
C HIS A 33 4.00 -20.39 8.60
N GLU A 34 4.74 -21.39 9.08
CA GLU A 34 4.43 -22.80 8.82
C GLU A 34 3.08 -23.20 9.42
N VAL A 35 2.78 -22.77 10.64
CA VAL A 35 1.48 -23.02 11.31
C VAL A 35 0.33 -22.43 10.49
N VAL A 36 0.45 -21.18 10.04
CA VAL A 36 -0.59 -20.50 9.25
C VAL A 36 -0.78 -21.17 7.89
N VAL A 37 0.32 -21.58 7.23
CA VAL A 37 0.26 -22.29 5.95
C VAL A 37 -0.39 -23.66 6.12
N ALA A 38 -0.05 -24.41 7.17
CA ALA A 38 -0.66 -25.69 7.47
C ALA A 38 -2.17 -25.55 7.71
N TYR A 39 -2.58 -24.53 8.47
CA TYR A 39 -3.99 -24.23 8.72
C TYR A 39 -4.76 -23.85 7.45
N ALA A 40 -4.18 -23.03 6.57
CA ALA A 40 -4.82 -22.71 5.28
C ALA A 40 -5.04 -23.96 4.42
N LYS A 41 -4.06 -24.88 4.42
CA LYS A 41 -4.16 -26.17 3.70
C LYS A 41 -5.27 -27.06 4.24
N THR A 42 -5.50 -27.14 5.56
CA THR A 42 -6.58 -27.97 6.11
C THR A 42 -7.97 -27.47 5.74
N LEU A 43 -8.08 -26.16 5.46
CA LEU A 43 -9.31 -25.52 5.02
C LEU A 43 -9.46 -25.47 3.49
N HIS A 44 -8.49 -25.99 2.72
CA HIS A 44 -8.44 -25.91 1.26
C HIS A 44 -8.52 -24.47 0.70
N VAL A 45 -7.95 -23.49 1.42
CA VAL A 45 -7.88 -22.08 1.00
C VAL A 45 -6.44 -21.58 1.02
N THR A 46 -6.19 -20.38 0.49
CA THR A 46 -4.88 -19.73 0.60
C THR A 46 -4.78 -18.88 1.86
N VAL A 47 -3.55 -18.58 2.29
CA VAL A 47 -3.31 -17.62 3.38
C VAL A 47 -3.87 -16.23 3.04
N ALA A 48 -3.87 -15.85 1.76
CA ALA A 48 -4.45 -14.58 1.31
C ALA A 48 -5.97 -14.55 1.54
N ASP A 49 -6.67 -15.66 1.28
CA ASP A 49 -8.12 -15.76 1.52
C ASP A 49 -8.44 -15.63 3.01
N LEU A 50 -7.61 -16.23 3.89
CA LEU A 50 -7.77 -16.09 5.33
C LEU A 50 -7.54 -14.65 5.82
N LEU A 51 -6.57 -13.95 5.23
CA LEU A 51 -6.24 -12.57 5.62
C LEU A 51 -7.19 -11.53 5.01
N GLY A 52 -7.86 -11.85 3.89
CA GLY A 52 -8.74 -10.95 3.15
C GLY A 52 -9.72 -10.17 4.04
N PRO A 53 -10.57 -10.84 4.84
CA PRO A 53 -11.55 -10.15 5.69
C PRO A 53 -10.92 -9.19 6.71
N ALA A 54 -9.80 -9.59 7.34
CA ALA A 54 -9.11 -8.75 8.30
C ALA A 54 -8.45 -7.52 7.65
N VAL A 55 -7.93 -7.68 6.43
CA VAL A 55 -7.35 -6.58 5.65
C VAL A 55 -8.44 -5.61 5.17
N GLU A 56 -9.60 -6.12 4.74
CA GLU A 56 -10.75 -5.29 4.34
C GLU A 56 -11.27 -4.45 5.51
N GLU A 57 -11.42 -5.05 6.69
CA GLU A 57 -11.82 -4.35 7.91
C GLU A 57 -10.81 -3.25 8.29
N LEU A 58 -9.51 -3.55 8.21
CA LEU A 58 -8.46 -2.55 8.45
C LEU A 58 -8.54 -1.38 7.45
N ILE A 59 -8.78 -1.66 6.17
CA ILE A 59 -8.94 -0.63 5.15
C ILE A 59 -10.19 0.22 5.43
N PHE A 60 -11.30 -0.41 5.83
CA PHE A 60 -12.54 0.28 6.18
C PHE A 60 -12.30 1.26 7.34
N GLN A 61 -11.68 0.80 8.43
CA GLN A 61 -11.36 1.62 9.60
C GLN A 61 -10.40 2.77 9.24
N ALA A 62 -9.36 2.50 8.44
CA ALA A 62 -8.41 3.51 8.00
C ALA A 62 -9.06 4.62 7.15
N ARG A 63 -10.02 4.25 6.29
CA ARG A 63 -10.80 5.21 5.49
C ARG A 63 -11.73 6.03 6.35
N ALA A 64 -12.45 5.40 7.29
CA ALA A 64 -13.34 6.10 8.21
C ALA A 64 -12.58 7.15 9.03
N PHE A 65 -11.42 6.76 9.58
CA PHE A 65 -10.55 7.69 10.30
C PHE A 65 -10.10 8.87 9.43
N THR A 66 -9.65 8.60 8.20
CA THR A 66 -9.19 9.65 7.27
C THR A 66 -10.32 10.62 6.89
N ALA A 67 -11.55 10.12 6.73
CA ALA A 67 -12.72 10.95 6.47
C ALA A 67 -13.01 11.88 7.67
N MET A 68 -13.01 11.34 8.89
CA MET A 68 -13.21 12.14 10.12
C MET A 68 -12.12 13.21 10.30
N THR A 69 -10.85 12.87 10.06
CA THR A 69 -9.74 13.82 10.22
C THR A 69 -9.68 14.88 9.10
N THR A 70 -10.17 14.57 7.90
CA THR A 70 -10.24 15.57 6.80
C THR A 70 -11.22 16.70 7.09
N GLU A 71 -12.30 16.41 7.83
CA GLU A 71 -13.27 17.42 8.24
C GLU A 71 -12.76 18.32 9.36
N ASP A 72 -11.77 17.88 10.14
CA ASP A 72 -11.21 18.63 11.27
C ASP A 72 -10.06 19.60 10.89
N VAL A 73 -9.43 19.40 9.71
CA VAL A 73 -8.30 20.24 9.24
C VAL A 73 -8.76 21.44 8.39
N SER A 74 -10.06 21.59 8.14
CA SER A 74 -10.60 22.73 7.40
C SER A 74 -10.95 23.96 8.27
N ASP A 75 -10.75 23.89 9.59
CA ASP A 75 -11.05 24.97 10.55
C ASP A 75 -9.79 25.67 11.13
N HIS A 76 -8.64 25.63 10.44
CA HIS A 76 -7.45 26.39 10.88
C HIS A 76 -6.79 27.28 9.81
N ASP A 77 -7.54 27.76 8.82
CA ASP A 77 -7.09 28.86 7.97
C ASP A 77 -8.00 30.09 8.14
N GLY A 78 -7.56 30.98 9.03
CA GLY A 78 -8.27 32.19 9.45
C GLY A 78 -7.33 33.25 10.05
N HIS A 79 -6.36 33.69 9.25
CA HIS A 79 -5.96 35.09 9.03
C HIS A 79 -5.98 36.10 10.22
N GLU A 80 -4.82 36.58 10.69
CA GLU A 80 -4.37 37.96 10.42
C GLU A 80 -3.07 38.36 11.14
N ALA A 81 -2.14 38.90 10.34
CA ALA A 81 -1.04 39.72 10.78
C ALA A 81 -1.53 41.15 11.05
N VAL A 82 -1.23 41.69 12.24
CA VAL A 82 -1.15 43.12 12.57
C VAL A 82 -0.35 43.19 13.88
N GLY A 83 0.84 43.77 13.98
CA GLY A 83 1.16 45.14 13.63
C GLY A 83 0.97 46.01 14.87
N GLY A 84 2.05 46.23 15.65
CA GLY A 84 2.07 47.08 16.85
C GLY A 84 3.39 47.03 17.59
#